data_AF-A0A8S0T3Y2-F1
#
_entry.id   AF-A0A8S0T3Y2-F1
#
_cell.length_a   1.000
_cell.length_b   1.000
_cell.length_c   1.000
_cell.angle_alpha   90.00
_cell.angle_beta   90.00
_cell.angle_gamma   90.00
#
_symmetry.space_group_name_H-M   'P 1'
#
loop_
_entity.id
_entity.type
_entity.pdbx_description
1 polymer ?
#
loop_
_entity_poly.entity_id
_entity_poly.type
_entity_poly.pdbx_seq_one_letter_code
_entity_poly.pdbx_strand_id
1 'polypeptide(L)'
;MARCFIQFHSPFSRSLLRRTSANTNILFFPYCPPKAHKFTPSLLHHKIPGVAFSSLSSLSSMENPPQGYRKNVGICLMNPSKKIFAASRLDIPDSWQMPQGGIDENEDPRSAAIRELREETGVSSAYIIAEVPHWLTYDFPPDVREKLRHQWGSDWKGQAQKWFLFKFTGNDEEINLLGDGTEKPEFGEWSWLSPEEIINLVVDFKKPVYQEVMTVFSPHLEQNIEKVDF
;
A
#
# COMPACT_ATOMS: atom_id res chain seq x y z
N MET A 1 1.26 -25.98 2.84
CA MET A 1 2.27 -25.11 2.18
C MET A 1 2.08 -23.74 2.79
N ALA A 2 3.13 -23.06 3.26
CA ALA A 2 2.98 -21.81 3.99
C ALA A 2 2.27 -20.75 3.13
N ARG A 3 1.06 -20.36 3.55
CA ARG A 3 0.16 -19.47 2.78
C ARG A 3 0.41 -18.00 3.10
N CYS A 4 0.81 -17.73 4.35
CA CYS A 4 1.08 -16.41 4.87
C CYS A 4 2.45 -15.86 4.45
N PHE A 5 2.64 -14.56 4.66
CA PHE A 5 3.71 -13.75 4.11
C PHE A 5 5.11 -14.35 4.08
N ILE A 6 5.90 -13.72 3.23
CA ILE A 6 7.34 -13.78 3.33
C ILE A 6 7.78 -13.04 4.60
N GLN A 7 7.99 -13.80 5.67
CA GLN A 7 8.67 -13.32 6.88
C GLN A 7 10.11 -12.93 6.50
N PHE A 8 10.48 -11.70 6.83
CA PHE A 8 11.77 -11.07 6.56
C PHE A 8 12.50 -10.87 7.88
N HIS A 9 13.21 -11.90 8.36
CA HIS A 9 14.14 -11.67 9.46
C HIS A 9 15.36 -10.87 8.98
N SER A 10 15.62 -9.73 9.63
CA SER A 10 16.85 -8.94 9.52
C SER A 10 17.73 -9.15 10.76
N PRO A 11 19.06 -9.33 10.62
CA PRO A 11 19.95 -9.47 11.75
C PRO A 11 20.60 -8.12 12.07
N PHE A 12 19.90 -7.17 12.69
CA PHE A 12 20.57 -5.98 13.22
C PHE A 12 19.89 -5.47 14.49
N SER A 13 20.36 -5.97 15.64
CA SER A 13 20.08 -5.41 16.96
C SER A 13 20.95 -4.18 17.18
N ARG A 14 20.35 -3.01 17.39
CA ARG A 14 21.01 -1.89 18.07
C ARG A 14 20.09 -1.30 19.13
N SER A 15 20.70 -1.14 20.29
CA SER A 15 20.19 -0.76 21.60
C SER A 15 19.37 0.53 21.64
N LEU A 16 18.23 0.43 22.35
CA LEU A 16 17.43 1.51 22.90
C LEU A 16 18.26 2.52 23.72
N LEU A 17 18.06 3.81 23.47
CA LEU A 17 18.23 4.86 24.48
C LEU A 17 17.04 5.82 24.42
N ARG A 18 16.27 5.83 25.51
CA ARG A 18 15.21 6.79 25.81
C ARG A 18 15.78 8.20 25.90
N ARG A 19 15.03 9.21 25.44
CA ARG A 19 15.03 10.55 26.06
C ARG A 19 13.74 11.31 25.78
N THR A 20 13.37 12.08 26.80
CA THR A 20 12.10 12.77 27.08
C THR A 20 12.06 14.20 26.51
N SER A 21 10.83 14.72 26.41
CA SER A 21 10.38 16.11 26.17
C SER A 21 11.28 17.25 26.71
N ALA A 22 11.44 18.33 25.91
CA ALA A 22 10.88 19.67 26.17
C ALA A 22 11.50 20.80 25.31
N ASN A 23 10.62 21.71 24.88
CA ASN A 23 10.76 23.17 24.74
C ASN A 23 11.67 23.86 23.69
N THR A 24 10.96 24.61 22.82
CA THR A 24 11.18 25.98 22.31
C THR A 24 12.59 26.45 21.92
N ASN A 25 12.74 26.88 20.65
CA ASN A 25 13.13 28.26 20.35
C ASN A 25 12.81 28.66 18.90
N ILE A 26 12.26 29.85 18.77
CA ILE A 26 11.93 30.60 17.56
C ILE A 26 13.22 31.22 17.02
N LEU A 27 13.50 31.07 15.71
CA LEU A 27 14.43 31.94 15.00
C LEU A 27 13.89 32.30 13.61
N PHE A 28 13.55 33.58 13.47
CA PHE A 28 13.32 34.32 12.24
C PHE A 28 14.62 34.46 11.43
N PHE A 29 14.57 34.27 10.12
CA PHE A 29 15.48 34.91 9.14
C PHE A 29 14.74 35.03 7.78
N PRO A 30 15.15 35.96 6.88
CA PRO A 30 14.25 36.85 6.18
C PRO A 30 14.05 36.46 4.71
N TYR A 31 12.88 36.81 4.20
CA TYR A 31 12.54 36.78 2.78
C TYR A 31 13.29 37.89 2.02
N CYS A 32 13.85 37.58 0.86
CA CYS A 32 14.20 38.56 -0.16
C CYS A 32 14.01 37.94 -1.57
N PRO A 33 13.26 38.57 -2.49
CA PRO A 33 12.87 37.96 -3.77
C PRO A 33 13.78 38.39 -4.93
N PRO A 34 13.96 37.56 -5.98
CA PRO A 34 14.49 38.03 -7.25
C PRO A 34 13.39 38.31 -8.29
N LYS A 35 13.27 39.60 -8.61
CA LYS A 35 12.97 40.27 -9.89
C LYS A 35 12.31 39.47 -11.03
N ALA A 36 11.13 39.96 -11.40
CA ALA A 36 10.42 39.66 -12.65
C ALA A 36 11.15 40.26 -13.87
N HIS A 37 11.39 39.42 -14.88
CA HIS A 37 11.78 39.85 -16.22
C HIS A 37 10.58 39.71 -17.18
N LYS A 38 10.27 40.82 -17.85
CA LYS A 38 9.20 40.93 -18.85
C LYS A 38 9.61 40.16 -20.11
N PHE A 39 8.82 39.17 -20.51
CA PHE A 39 8.93 38.50 -21.81
C PHE A 39 7.77 38.96 -22.70
N THR A 40 8.11 39.53 -23.85
CA THR A 40 7.20 39.89 -24.95
C THR A 40 6.91 38.67 -25.82
N PRO A 41 5.68 38.42 -26.31
CA PRO A 41 5.43 37.32 -27.22
C PRO A 41 5.62 37.78 -28.68
N SER A 42 6.53 37.14 -29.41
CA SER A 42 6.58 37.20 -30.86
C SER A 42 5.87 35.99 -31.44
N LEU A 43 4.78 36.26 -32.16
CA LEU A 43 3.94 35.31 -32.87
C LEU A 43 4.69 34.77 -34.09
N LEU A 44 5.01 33.47 -34.14
CA LEU A 44 5.45 32.79 -35.36
C LEU A 44 4.68 31.48 -35.54
N HIS A 45 3.90 31.44 -36.61
CA HIS A 45 3.19 30.26 -37.08
C HIS A 45 4.19 29.27 -37.69
N HIS A 46 4.36 28.11 -37.06
CA HIS A 46 4.93 26.94 -37.73
C HIS A 46 3.93 25.78 -37.69
N LYS A 47 3.42 25.43 -38.88
CA LYS A 47 2.75 24.15 -39.15
C LYS A 47 3.73 23.01 -38.88
N ILE A 48 3.40 22.14 -37.93
CA ILE A 48 4.08 20.86 -37.75
C ILE A 48 3.23 19.78 -38.44
N PRO A 49 3.80 18.96 -39.35
CA PRO A 49 3.06 17.89 -40.04
C PRO A 49 2.65 16.77 -39.07
N GLY A 50 1.55 16.09 -39.43
CA GLY A 50 0.88 15.08 -38.62
C GLY A 50 1.81 14.07 -37.94
N VAL A 51 1.74 14.05 -36.61
CA VAL A 51 2.25 12.97 -35.79
C VAL A 51 1.25 11.83 -35.87
N ALA A 52 1.65 10.74 -36.50
CA ALA A 52 0.95 9.47 -36.42
C ALA A 52 0.82 9.10 -34.94
N PHE A 53 -0.42 8.95 -34.48
CA PHE A 53 -0.74 8.47 -33.14
C PHE A 53 -0.29 7.01 -33.08
N SER A 54 0.97 6.78 -32.69
CA SER A 54 1.52 5.45 -32.50
C SER A 54 0.82 4.83 -31.30
N SER A 55 -0.17 4.01 -31.63
CA SER A 55 -0.60 2.82 -30.91
C SER A 55 -0.85 3.00 -29.40
N LEU A 56 -2.13 3.13 -29.07
CA LEU A 56 -2.71 2.94 -27.73
C LEU A 56 -2.57 1.47 -27.23
N SER A 57 -1.49 0.76 -27.58
CA SER A 57 -1.31 -0.67 -27.30
C SER A 57 -0.65 -0.98 -25.96
N SER A 58 -0.42 0.01 -25.10
CA SER A 58 0.26 -0.20 -23.80
C SER A 58 -0.69 -0.36 -22.62
N LEU A 59 -2.00 -0.17 -22.78
CA LEU A 59 -2.94 -0.28 -21.65
C LEU A 59 -3.50 -1.71 -21.46
N SER A 60 -3.30 -2.60 -22.43
CA SER A 60 -3.85 -3.97 -22.38
C SER A 60 -3.00 -4.96 -21.59
N SER A 61 -1.82 -4.58 -21.09
CA SER A 61 -0.85 -5.52 -20.53
C SER A 61 -1.03 -5.86 -19.05
N MET A 62 -1.96 -5.22 -18.33
CA MET A 62 -2.06 -5.37 -16.85
C MET A 62 -3.38 -5.99 -16.36
N GLU A 63 -4.16 -6.61 -17.25
CA GLU A 63 -5.35 -7.37 -16.85
C GLU A 63 -4.99 -8.74 -16.25
N ASN A 64 -3.81 -9.27 -16.62
CA ASN A 64 -3.22 -10.48 -16.06
C ASN A 64 -1.92 -10.17 -15.33
N PRO A 65 -1.58 -10.91 -14.25
CA PRO A 65 -0.33 -10.71 -13.53
C PRO A 65 0.87 -11.06 -14.41
N PRO A 66 1.93 -10.23 -14.45
CA PRO A 66 3.12 -10.51 -15.25
C PRO A 66 3.84 -11.81 -14.85
N GLN A 67 4.51 -12.45 -15.82
CA GLN A 67 5.29 -13.66 -15.56
C GLN A 67 6.46 -13.39 -14.58
N GLY A 68 6.70 -14.34 -13.68
CA GLY A 68 7.79 -14.25 -12.70
C GLY A 68 7.41 -13.49 -11.43
N TYR A 69 6.13 -13.14 -11.25
CA TYR A 69 5.59 -12.61 -10.00
C TYR A 69 4.67 -13.62 -9.32
N ARG A 70 4.72 -13.69 -7.99
CA ARG A 70 3.75 -14.47 -7.20
C ARG A 70 2.41 -13.72 -7.18
N LYS A 71 1.32 -14.41 -7.50
CA LYS A 71 -0.05 -13.85 -7.41
C LYS A 71 -0.45 -13.68 -5.95
N ASN A 72 -1.00 -12.51 -5.63
CA ASN A 72 -1.36 -12.11 -4.28
C ASN A 72 -2.54 -11.12 -4.33
N VAL A 73 -3.22 -10.93 -3.20
CA VAL A 73 -4.26 -9.91 -3.02
C VAL A 73 -3.85 -8.94 -1.94
N GLY A 74 -4.20 -7.67 -2.10
CA GLY A 74 -4.08 -6.68 -1.04
C GLY A 74 -5.43 -6.17 -0.57
N ILE A 75 -5.54 -5.93 0.73
CA ILE A 75 -6.77 -5.52 1.38
C ILE A 75 -6.59 -4.13 1.98
N CYS A 76 -7.26 -3.13 1.41
CA CYS A 76 -7.42 -1.83 2.05
C CYS A 76 -8.70 -1.89 2.90
N LEU A 77 -8.59 -2.09 4.21
CA LEU A 77 -9.75 -2.11 5.10
C LEU A 77 -9.97 -0.71 5.69
N MET A 78 -11.12 -0.12 5.40
CA MET A 78 -11.49 1.24 5.83
C MET A 78 -12.57 1.19 6.92
N ASN A 79 -12.36 1.93 8.01
CA ASN A 79 -13.37 2.09 9.07
C ASN A 79 -14.40 3.21 8.76
N PRO A 80 -15.46 3.37 9.57
CA PRO A 80 -16.45 4.43 9.37
C PRO A 80 -15.88 5.86 9.40
N SER A 81 -14.74 6.06 10.06
CA SER A 81 -14.02 7.34 10.11
C SER A 81 -13.06 7.56 8.93
N LYS A 82 -13.12 6.73 7.88
CA LYS A 82 -12.25 6.78 6.69
C LYS A 82 -10.77 6.54 6.97
N LYS A 83 -10.44 5.94 8.11
CA LYS A 83 -9.08 5.49 8.42
C LYS A 83 -8.87 4.06 7.91
N ILE A 84 -7.63 3.74 7.60
CA ILE A 84 -7.18 2.48 7.02
C ILE A 84 -6.56 1.62 8.11
N PHE A 85 -6.93 0.34 8.14
CA PHE A 85 -6.32 -0.65 9.00
C PHE A 85 -4.87 -0.90 8.56
N ALA A 86 -3.95 -0.86 9.52
CA ALA A 86 -2.58 -1.29 9.32
C ALA A 86 -2.11 -2.08 10.54
N ALA A 87 -1.18 -3.00 10.31
CA ALA A 87 -0.58 -3.80 11.34
C ALA A 87 0.95 -3.77 11.25
N SER A 88 1.62 -3.70 12.40
CA SER A 88 3.07 -3.68 12.51
C SER A 88 3.63 -5.10 12.48
N ARG A 89 4.67 -5.31 11.70
CA ARG A 89 5.31 -6.63 11.61
C ARG A 89 6.09 -6.97 12.88
N LEU A 90 5.99 -8.22 13.34
CA LEU A 90 6.78 -8.70 14.49
C LEU A 90 8.29 -8.76 14.23
N ASP A 91 8.70 -8.96 12.97
CA ASP A 91 10.10 -9.16 12.58
C ASP A 91 10.84 -7.88 12.17
N ILE A 92 10.10 -6.80 11.86
CA ILE A 92 10.63 -5.49 11.47
C ILE A 92 9.89 -4.42 12.27
N PRO A 93 10.47 -3.94 13.38
CA PRO A 93 9.92 -2.83 14.14
C PRO A 93 9.65 -1.62 13.23
N ASP A 94 8.58 -0.88 13.52
CA ASP A 94 8.16 0.33 12.79
C ASP A 94 7.76 0.11 11.31
N SER A 95 7.74 -1.14 10.82
CA SER A 95 7.22 -1.47 9.49
C SER A 95 5.73 -1.83 9.57
N TRP A 96 4.89 -0.90 9.13
CA TRP A 96 3.45 -1.09 9.06
C TRP A 96 3.00 -1.48 7.65
N GLN A 97 1.97 -2.33 7.56
CA GLN A 97 1.39 -2.72 6.29
C GLN A 97 -0.11 -3.03 6.41
N MET A 98 -0.81 -2.91 5.29
CA MET A 98 -2.15 -3.45 5.09
C MET A 98 -2.10 -4.99 4.92
N PRO A 99 -3.20 -5.70 5.23
CA PRO A 99 -3.30 -7.15 5.04
C PRO A 99 -3.15 -7.56 3.57
N GLN A 100 -2.51 -8.70 3.31
CA GLN A 100 -2.30 -9.20 1.94
C GLN A 100 -1.72 -10.62 1.87
N GLY A 101 -2.42 -11.53 1.20
CA GLY A 101 -1.96 -12.92 1.09
C GLY A 101 -2.12 -13.56 -0.29
N GLY A 102 -1.71 -14.83 -0.36
CA GLY A 102 -1.57 -15.55 -1.63
C GLY A 102 -2.90 -15.85 -2.28
N ILE A 103 -2.92 -15.90 -3.62
CA ILE A 103 -4.07 -16.46 -4.36
C ILE A 103 -3.74 -17.91 -4.66
N ASP A 104 -4.60 -18.83 -4.20
CA ASP A 104 -4.46 -20.26 -4.48
C ASP A 104 -4.77 -20.59 -5.94
N GLU A 105 -4.39 -21.79 -6.37
CA GLU A 105 -4.67 -22.24 -7.74
C GLU A 105 -6.18 -22.28 -8.01
N ASN A 106 -6.62 -21.62 -9.09
CA ASN A 106 -8.03 -21.46 -9.48
C ASN A 106 -8.89 -20.68 -8.47
N GLU A 107 -8.29 -20.02 -7.48
CA GLU A 107 -9.02 -19.15 -6.55
C GLU A 107 -9.34 -17.79 -7.18
N ASP A 108 -10.59 -17.34 -7.00
CA ASP A 108 -10.99 -15.99 -7.41
C ASP A 108 -10.33 -14.93 -6.51
N PRO A 109 -9.77 -13.83 -7.06
CA PRO A 109 -9.11 -12.80 -6.25
C PRO A 109 -10.02 -12.16 -5.17
N ARG A 110 -11.33 -12.02 -5.40
CA ARG A 110 -12.23 -11.49 -4.35
C ARG A 110 -12.39 -12.49 -3.23
N SER A 111 -12.53 -13.78 -3.56
CA SER A 111 -12.57 -14.86 -2.57
C SER A 111 -11.27 -14.93 -1.76
N ALA A 112 -10.12 -14.83 -2.42
CA ALA A 112 -8.82 -14.76 -1.74
C ALA A 112 -8.76 -13.56 -0.79
N ALA A 113 -9.18 -12.36 -1.21
CA ALA A 113 -9.13 -11.17 -0.37
C ALA A 113 -10.00 -11.29 0.89
N ILE A 114 -11.18 -11.90 0.79
CA ILE A 114 -12.06 -12.17 1.93
C ILE A 114 -11.43 -13.19 2.89
N ARG A 115 -10.85 -14.27 2.33
CA ARG A 115 -10.18 -15.32 3.12
C ARG A 115 -8.97 -14.74 3.86
N GLU A 116 -8.09 -14.04 3.16
CA GLU A 116 -6.87 -13.44 3.71
C GLU A 116 -7.20 -12.38 4.77
N LEU A 117 -8.24 -11.57 4.57
CA LEU A 117 -8.70 -10.63 5.59
C LEU A 117 -9.03 -11.36 6.90
N ARG A 118 -9.78 -12.47 6.83
CA ARG A 118 -10.15 -13.27 7.99
C ARG A 118 -8.94 -13.95 8.62
N GLU A 119 -8.10 -14.58 7.81
CA GLU A 119 -6.92 -15.33 8.26
C GLU A 119 -5.88 -14.42 8.94
N GLU A 120 -5.68 -13.20 8.45
CA GLU A 120 -4.67 -12.28 9.00
C GLU A 120 -5.18 -11.41 10.15
N THR A 121 -6.49 -11.13 10.22
CA THR A 121 -7.04 -10.11 11.15
C THR A 121 -8.23 -10.56 11.98
N GLY A 122 -8.79 -11.76 11.72
CA GLY A 122 -10.04 -12.22 12.33
C GLY A 122 -11.30 -11.53 11.81
N VAL A 123 -11.18 -10.47 11.01
CA VAL A 123 -12.31 -9.67 10.54
C VAL A 123 -13.19 -10.45 9.57
N SER A 124 -14.48 -10.49 9.90
CA SER A 124 -15.57 -11.06 9.09
C SER A 124 -16.68 -10.03 8.81
N SER A 125 -16.81 -9.01 9.65
CA SER A 125 -17.78 -7.92 9.50
C SER A 125 -17.27 -6.83 8.54
N ALA A 126 -17.02 -7.20 7.28
CA ALA A 126 -16.61 -6.28 6.23
C ALA A 126 -17.10 -6.73 4.85
N TYR A 127 -17.25 -5.79 3.92
CA TYR A 127 -17.59 -6.09 2.53
C TYR A 127 -16.81 -5.22 1.56
N ILE A 128 -16.56 -5.76 0.36
CA ILE A 128 -15.85 -5.07 -0.72
C ILE A 128 -16.74 -3.96 -1.29
N ILE A 129 -16.18 -2.76 -1.44
CA ILE A 129 -16.85 -1.60 -2.05
C ILE A 129 -16.16 -1.09 -3.31
N ALA A 130 -14.89 -1.44 -3.53
CA ALA A 130 -14.14 -1.12 -4.75
C ALA A 130 -12.98 -2.10 -4.96
N GLU A 131 -12.43 -2.10 -6.17
CA GLU A 131 -11.21 -2.83 -6.52
C GLU A 131 -10.30 -1.96 -7.39
N VAL A 132 -8.99 -2.21 -7.31
CA VAL A 132 -8.04 -1.62 -8.27
C VAL A 132 -8.22 -2.33 -9.61
N PRO A 133 -8.42 -1.59 -10.72
CA PRO A 133 -8.82 -2.19 -11.99
C PRO A 133 -7.76 -3.12 -12.59
N HIS A 134 -6.48 -2.86 -12.32
CA HIS A 134 -5.35 -3.60 -12.87
C HIS A 134 -4.46 -4.21 -11.76
N TRP A 135 -3.59 -5.13 -12.14
CA TRP A 135 -2.61 -5.71 -11.21
C TRP A 135 -1.49 -4.71 -10.93
N LEU A 136 -1.10 -4.60 -9.65
CA LEU A 136 0.03 -3.80 -9.21
C LEU A 136 1.20 -4.71 -8.87
N THR A 137 2.41 -4.35 -9.28
CA THR A 137 3.60 -5.17 -9.03
C THR A 137 4.64 -4.40 -8.23
N TYR A 138 5.34 -5.10 -7.34
CA TYR A 138 6.57 -4.62 -6.75
C TYR A 138 7.63 -5.72 -6.80
N ASP A 139 8.89 -5.31 -6.97
CA ASP A 139 10.02 -6.22 -6.98
C ASP A 139 10.55 -6.44 -5.55
N PHE A 140 11.03 -7.65 -5.31
CA PHE A 140 11.79 -7.93 -4.10
C PHE A 140 13.18 -7.31 -4.18
N PRO A 141 13.66 -6.64 -3.11
CA PRO A 141 15.07 -6.27 -3.00
C PRO A 141 15.98 -7.50 -3.21
N PRO A 142 17.22 -7.34 -3.74
CA PRO A 142 18.12 -8.45 -4.01
C PRO A 142 18.32 -9.39 -2.81
N ASP A 143 18.58 -8.84 -1.63
CA ASP A 143 18.80 -9.61 -0.39
C ASP A 143 17.55 -10.41 0.02
N VAL A 144 16.38 -9.84 -0.23
CA VAL A 144 15.10 -10.49 0.01
C VAL A 144 14.88 -11.66 -0.96
N ARG A 145 15.12 -11.41 -2.26
CA ARG A 145 14.97 -12.41 -3.31
C ARG A 145 15.92 -13.59 -3.09
N GLU A 146 17.15 -13.33 -2.66
CA GLU A 146 18.11 -14.39 -2.33
C GLU A 146 17.61 -15.27 -1.18
N LYS A 147 17.18 -14.68 -0.06
CA LYS A 147 16.59 -15.43 1.07
C LYS A 147 15.41 -16.30 0.64
N LEU A 148 14.51 -15.75 -0.17
CA LEU A 148 13.35 -16.45 -0.71
C LEU A 148 13.74 -17.65 -1.56
N ARG A 149 14.73 -17.49 -2.44
CA ARG A 149 15.25 -18.58 -3.27
C ARG A 149 15.80 -19.72 -2.42
N HIS A 150 16.50 -19.39 -1.34
CA HIS A 150 17.05 -20.40 -0.41
C HIS A 150 15.97 -21.10 0.42
N GLN A 151 14.95 -20.38 0.87
CA GLN A 151 13.93 -20.92 1.76
C GLN A 151 12.84 -21.72 1.03
N TRP A 152 12.45 -21.28 -0.17
CA TRP A 152 11.29 -21.82 -0.89
C TRP A 152 11.63 -22.42 -2.26
N GLY A 153 12.88 -22.33 -2.70
CA GLY A 153 13.31 -22.81 -4.02
C GLY A 153 12.69 -22.03 -5.19
N SER A 154 12.00 -20.93 -4.92
CA SER A 154 11.29 -20.13 -5.92
C SER A 154 12.13 -18.95 -6.40
N ASP A 155 12.08 -18.64 -7.69
CA ASP A 155 12.78 -17.49 -8.30
C ASP A 155 11.84 -16.32 -8.62
N TRP A 156 10.86 -16.09 -7.74
CA TRP A 156 9.92 -14.99 -7.91
C TRP A 156 10.65 -13.65 -7.84
N LYS A 157 10.42 -12.78 -8.84
CA LYS A 157 10.95 -11.42 -8.92
C LYS A 157 10.33 -10.50 -7.88
N GLY A 158 9.08 -10.76 -7.54
CA GLY A 158 8.25 -9.89 -6.73
C GLY A 158 6.85 -10.45 -6.51
N GLN A 159 5.92 -9.59 -6.10
CA GLN A 159 4.49 -9.91 -6.05
C GLN A 159 3.71 -9.13 -7.10
N ALA A 160 2.69 -9.78 -7.66
CA ALA A 160 1.64 -9.14 -8.45
C ALA A 160 0.35 -9.19 -7.63
N GLN A 161 -0.20 -8.03 -7.32
CA GLN A 161 -1.29 -7.83 -6.38
C GLN A 161 -2.54 -7.28 -7.06
N LYS A 162 -3.67 -7.92 -6.80
CA LYS A 162 -5.00 -7.33 -7.04
C LYS A 162 -5.50 -6.76 -5.72
N TRP A 163 -5.90 -5.49 -5.71
CA TRP A 163 -6.25 -4.77 -4.48
C TRP A 163 -7.75 -4.53 -4.36
N PHE A 164 -8.27 -4.65 -3.14
CA PHE A 164 -9.69 -4.48 -2.82
C PHE A 164 -9.87 -3.51 -1.66
N LEU A 165 -10.84 -2.61 -1.77
CA LEU A 165 -11.28 -1.74 -0.69
C LEU A 165 -12.44 -2.40 0.04
N PHE A 166 -12.25 -2.63 1.33
CA PHE A 166 -13.27 -3.14 2.23
C PHE A 166 -13.81 -2.03 3.11
N LYS A 167 -15.12 -2.04 3.36
CA LYS A 167 -15.75 -1.22 4.40
C LYS A 167 -15.98 -2.09 5.63
N PHE A 168 -15.35 -1.72 6.75
CA PHE A 168 -15.53 -2.36 8.03
C PHE A 168 -16.87 -1.93 8.66
N THR A 169 -17.63 -2.89 9.16
CA THR A 169 -18.92 -2.69 9.84
C THR A 169 -19.00 -3.38 11.20
N GLY A 170 -17.89 -3.97 11.66
CA GLY A 170 -17.77 -4.58 12.98
C GLY A 170 -17.37 -3.59 14.07
N ASN A 171 -16.96 -4.15 15.20
CA ASN A 171 -16.34 -3.40 16.30
C ASN A 171 -14.86 -3.78 16.38
N ASP A 172 -14.03 -2.88 16.91
CA ASP A 172 -12.58 -3.07 16.99
C ASP A 172 -12.19 -4.33 17.80
N GLU A 173 -13.05 -4.82 18.70
CA GLU A 173 -12.84 -6.08 19.44
C GLU A 173 -12.89 -7.35 18.55
N GLU A 174 -13.40 -7.25 17.32
CA GLU A 174 -13.35 -8.34 16.34
C GLU A 174 -11.93 -8.53 15.78
N ILE A 175 -11.10 -7.48 15.81
CA ILE A 175 -9.76 -7.51 15.25
C ILE A 175 -8.85 -8.35 16.15
N ASN A 176 -8.39 -9.47 15.61
CA ASN A 176 -7.48 -10.39 16.24
C ASN A 176 -6.29 -10.67 15.33
N LEU A 177 -5.10 -10.19 15.70
CA LEU A 177 -3.85 -10.43 14.95
C LEU A 177 -3.31 -11.85 15.06
N LEU A 178 -3.95 -12.70 15.89
CA LEU A 178 -3.77 -14.15 15.83
C LEU A 178 -4.61 -14.79 14.71
N GLY A 179 -5.40 -14.01 13.99
CA GLY A 179 -6.26 -14.48 12.91
C GLY A 179 -7.40 -15.38 13.38
N ASP A 180 -7.70 -16.39 12.57
CA ASP A 180 -8.59 -17.50 12.92
C ASP A 180 -7.85 -18.70 13.54
N GLY A 181 -6.57 -18.52 13.89
CA GLY A 181 -5.72 -19.53 14.54
C GLY A 181 -5.14 -20.59 13.59
N THR A 182 -5.33 -20.44 12.28
CA THR A 182 -4.80 -21.37 11.27
C THR A 182 -3.32 -21.17 10.96
N GLU A 183 -2.78 -19.97 11.18
CA GLU A 183 -1.41 -19.57 10.81
C GLU A 183 -0.65 -18.93 11.98
N LYS A 184 0.68 -18.78 11.84
CA LYS A 184 1.51 -18.12 12.85
C LYS A 184 1.23 -16.61 12.84
N PRO A 185 1.13 -15.96 14.02
CA PRO A 185 0.95 -14.52 14.10
C PRO A 185 2.09 -13.78 13.39
N GLU A 186 1.73 -12.87 12.49
CA GLU A 186 2.70 -12.07 11.72
C GLU A 186 2.82 -10.63 12.23
N PHE A 187 1.78 -10.18 12.92
CA PHE A 187 1.64 -8.80 13.37
C PHE A 187 1.70 -8.70 14.90
N GLY A 188 2.30 -7.62 15.38
CA GLY A 188 2.40 -7.33 16.81
C GLY A 188 1.34 -6.37 17.29
N GLU A 189 1.19 -5.25 16.59
CA GLU A 189 0.24 -4.19 16.92
C GLU A 189 -0.58 -3.82 15.69
N TRP A 190 -1.76 -3.25 15.89
CA TRP A 190 -2.58 -2.70 14.81
C TRP A 190 -3.07 -1.30 15.16
N SER A 191 -3.39 -0.54 14.13
CA SER A 191 -3.92 0.81 14.27
C SER A 191 -4.75 1.23 13.06
N TRP A 192 -5.69 2.15 13.30
CA TRP A 192 -6.38 2.89 12.26
C TRP A 192 -5.58 4.14 11.90
N LEU A 193 -4.98 4.14 10.70
CA LEU A 193 -4.13 5.22 10.19
C LEU A 193 -4.82 6.02 9.08
N SER A 194 -4.43 7.27 8.88
CA SER A 194 -4.80 8.01 7.67
C SER A 194 -4.11 7.42 6.42
N PRO A 195 -4.65 7.65 5.21
CA PRO A 195 -4.00 7.27 3.96
C PRO A 195 -2.57 7.81 3.81
N GLU A 196 -2.28 8.99 4.35
CA GLU A 196 -0.95 9.60 4.32
C GLU A 196 0.01 8.91 5.29
N GLU A 197 -0.43 8.64 6.52
CA GLU A 197 0.37 7.95 7.54
C GLU A 197 0.81 6.57 7.08
N ILE A 198 -0.10 5.79 6.47
CA ILE A 198 0.24 4.42 6.03
C ILE A 198 1.28 4.40 4.89
N ILE A 199 1.25 5.39 3.98
CA ILE A 199 2.28 5.54 2.93
C ILE A 199 3.64 5.87 3.55
N ASN A 200 3.65 6.64 4.65
CA ASN A 200 4.90 7.01 5.32
C ASN A 200 5.53 5.84 6.10
N LEU A 201 4.69 4.95 6.65
CA LEU A 201 5.12 3.85 7.52
C LEU A 201 5.37 2.53 6.78
N VAL A 202 4.89 2.38 5.53
CA VAL A 202 5.19 1.19 4.72
C VAL A 202 6.63 1.19 4.23
N VAL A 203 7.23 0.01 4.11
CA VAL A 203 8.57 -0.18 3.54
C VAL A 203 8.71 0.44 2.14
N ASP A 204 9.87 1.01 1.86
CA ASP A 204 10.09 1.88 0.69
C ASP A 204 9.71 1.24 -0.65
N PHE A 205 10.07 -0.03 -0.86
CA PHE A 205 9.79 -0.73 -2.13
C PHE A 205 8.30 -1.00 -2.38
N LYS A 206 7.44 -0.87 -1.35
CA LYS A 206 5.97 -0.99 -1.48
C LYS A 206 5.27 0.37 -1.59
N LYS A 207 5.94 1.49 -1.28
CA LYS A 207 5.33 2.82 -1.32
C LYS A 207 4.62 3.15 -2.64
N PRO A 208 5.19 2.84 -3.83
CA PRO A 208 4.51 3.14 -5.10
C PRO A 208 3.18 2.39 -5.25
N VAL A 209 3.12 1.13 -4.80
CA VAL A 209 1.87 0.34 -4.81
C VAL A 209 0.83 0.97 -3.89
N TYR A 210 1.24 1.38 -2.69
CA TYR A 210 0.32 1.99 -1.72
C TYR A 210 -0.19 3.35 -2.20
N GLN A 211 0.66 4.16 -2.84
CA GLN A 211 0.26 5.42 -3.46
C GLN A 211 -0.79 5.22 -4.55
N GLU A 212 -0.61 4.23 -5.42
CA GLU A 212 -1.59 3.91 -6.47
C GLU A 212 -2.91 3.41 -5.86
N VAL A 213 -2.85 2.54 -4.85
CA VAL A 213 -4.03 2.06 -4.12
C VAL A 213 -4.81 3.23 -3.51
N MET A 214 -4.13 4.14 -2.80
CA MET A 214 -4.79 5.31 -2.20
C MET A 214 -5.34 6.27 -3.26
N THR A 215 -4.67 6.40 -4.41
CA THR A 215 -5.14 7.22 -5.54
C THR A 215 -6.43 6.64 -6.14
N VAL A 216 -6.45 5.34 -6.44
CA VAL A 216 -7.63 4.67 -7.00
C VAL A 216 -8.81 4.70 -6.02
N PHE A 217 -8.54 4.57 -4.73
CA PHE A 217 -9.58 4.57 -3.70
C PHE A 217 -9.95 5.95 -3.16
N SER A 218 -9.28 7.03 -3.58
CA SER A 218 -9.55 8.39 -3.08
C SER A 218 -11.02 8.81 -3.08
N PRO A 219 -11.85 8.47 -4.12
CA PRO A 219 -13.27 8.84 -4.14
C PRO A 219 -14.08 8.23 -2.99
N HIS A 220 -13.57 7.17 -2.35
CA HIS A 220 -14.18 6.53 -1.19
C HIS A 220 -13.57 6.99 0.14
N LEU A 221 -12.36 7.57 0.13
CA LEU A 221 -11.59 7.95 1.32
C LEU A 221 -11.75 9.43 1.67
N GLU A 222 -12.06 10.27 0.69
CA GLU A 222 -12.34 11.69 0.91
C GLU A 222 -13.58 11.86 1.79
N GLN A 223 -13.46 12.70 2.82
CA GLN A 223 -14.63 13.14 3.57
C GLN A 223 -15.32 14.22 2.75
N ASN A 224 -16.61 14.03 2.44
CA ASN A 224 -17.45 15.13 1.97
C ASN A 224 -17.49 16.16 3.09
N ILE A 225 -16.65 17.18 2.99
CA ILE A 225 -16.86 18.43 3.71
C ILE A 225 -18.08 19.03 3.01
N GLU A 226 -19.28 18.69 3.49
CA GLU A 226 -20.42 19.57 3.29
C GLU A 226 -19.97 20.92 3.82
N LYS A 227 -19.71 21.85 2.90
CA LYS A 227 -19.53 23.25 3.24
C LYS A 227 -20.81 23.65 3.96
N VAL A 228 -20.72 23.77 5.28
CA VAL A 228 -21.69 24.48 6.08
C VAL A 228 -21.52 25.93 5.68
N ASP A 229 -22.27 26.37 4.69
CA ASP A 229 -22.41 27.79 4.38
C ASP A 229 -23.09 28.45 5.60
N PHE A 230 -22.33 29.29 6.30
CA PHE A 230 -22.82 30.16 7.38
C PHE A 230 -23.44 31.44 6.81
#